data_AF-A0A7G9YGS1-F1
#
_entry.id   AF-A0A7G9YGS1-F1
#
_cell.length_a   1.000
_cell.length_b   1.000
_cell.length_c   1.000
_cell.angle_alpha   90.00
_cell.angle_beta   90.00
_cell.angle_gamma   90.00
#
_symmetry.space_group_name_H-M   'P 1'
#
loop_
_entity.id
_entity.type
_entity.pdbx_description
1 polymer ?
#
loop_
_entity_poly.entity_id
_entity_poly.type
_entity_poly.pdbx_seq_one_letter_code
_entity_poly.pdbx_strand_id
1 'polypeptide(L)'
;MKHALADPDRFFSELSEKGMSVKGRHIVLAILPLATLLPLASADLGPKGTVQFNLIYETSEPVTIIDSRLIRCEDEQCINEIELRRLERIRCAQNECRARTFSGGYNRIIINFSDRERQSNVFKVSKYGAVFDVHVTDSELIVEDITVAFYTMPGFALFFILNILVELMIALIFIAVLDKQMKVVAAVLIANIVSFPALWQLLASGVEFLLLLEALIVLFEGVVIYYFMKKVIPIYQLSILSLIMNLCSFISGNLLVYVLNWEVVSLIPIMLAVIILSVLALTYLKKRYSARFIRVFTISIMVLACVSNSNYGMEFCLAHAISTLCK
;
A
#
# COMPACT_ATOMS: atom_id res chain seq x y z
N MET A 1 15.74 27.01 -21.76
CA MET A 1 15.73 26.22 -20.50
C MET A 1 17.10 25.95 -19.87
N LYS A 2 18.24 26.32 -20.49
CA LYS A 2 19.59 26.05 -19.96
C LYS A 2 20.23 27.14 -19.07
N HIS A 3 19.52 28.24 -18.75
CA HIS A 3 20.07 29.37 -17.97
C HIS A 3 19.43 29.60 -16.59
N ALA A 4 18.55 28.71 -16.12
CA ALA A 4 17.78 28.94 -14.89
C ALA A 4 18.38 28.33 -13.61
N LEU A 5 19.58 27.74 -13.66
CA LEU A 5 20.20 27.04 -12.51
C LEU A 5 21.40 27.77 -11.88
N ALA A 6 21.77 28.96 -12.37
CA ALA A 6 22.99 29.65 -11.94
C ALA A 6 22.79 30.69 -10.83
N ASP A 7 21.54 31.05 -10.50
CA ASP A 7 21.25 32.13 -9.55
C ASP A 7 19.95 31.84 -8.77
N PRO A 8 20.03 31.13 -7.63
CA PRO A 8 18.87 30.83 -6.81
C PRO A 8 18.19 32.10 -6.27
N ASP A 9 18.94 33.18 -6.05
CA ASP A 9 18.40 34.43 -5.51
C ASP A 9 17.47 35.14 -6.50
N ARG A 10 17.75 35.02 -7.81
CA ARG A 10 16.88 35.55 -8.86
C ARG A 10 15.55 34.81 -8.98
N PHE A 11 15.53 33.50 -8.71
CA PHE A 11 14.29 32.72 -8.68
C PHE A 11 13.42 33.14 -7.47
N PHE A 12 14.04 33.42 -6.32
CA PHE A 12 13.31 33.88 -5.13
C PHE A 12 12.82 35.33 -5.22
N SER A 13 13.49 36.20 -5.97
CA SER A 13 13.06 37.58 -6.17
C SER A 13 11.87 37.69 -7.13
N GLU A 14 11.84 36.91 -8.22
CA GLU A 14 10.67 36.85 -9.12
C GLU A 14 9.42 36.26 -8.46
N LEU A 15 9.58 35.35 -7.49
CA LEU A 15 8.48 34.86 -6.65
C LEU A 15 7.98 35.92 -5.65
N SER A 16 8.83 36.87 -5.26
CA SER A 16 8.50 37.94 -4.32
C SER A 16 7.71 39.08 -4.97
N GLU A 17 7.92 39.33 -6.26
CA GLU A 17 7.28 40.45 -6.97
C GLU A 17 5.82 40.17 -7.37
N LYS A 18 5.42 38.89 -7.45
CA LYS A 18 4.05 38.49 -7.82
C LYS A 18 2.99 38.56 -6.71
N GLY A 19 3.22 39.32 -5.65
CA GLY A 19 2.20 39.52 -4.60
C GLY A 19 1.76 38.21 -3.93
N MET A 20 2.69 37.26 -3.75
CA MET A 20 2.44 36.12 -2.88
C MET A 20 2.35 36.64 -1.44
N SER A 21 1.14 36.61 -0.88
CA SER A 21 0.86 36.86 0.53
C SER A 21 1.89 36.15 1.41
N VAL A 22 2.40 36.84 2.44
CA VAL A 22 3.46 36.39 3.37
C VAL A 22 3.24 34.96 3.91
N LYS A 23 1.97 34.50 3.99
CA LYS A 23 1.61 33.12 4.36
C LYS A 23 2.10 32.03 3.38
N GLY A 24 2.24 32.33 2.08
CA GLY A 24 2.71 31.37 1.08
C GLY A 24 4.21 31.09 1.12
N ARG A 25 5.00 32.05 1.62
CA ARG A 25 6.47 31.94 1.68
C ARG A 25 6.91 30.89 2.70
N HIS A 26 6.18 30.74 3.80
CA HIS A 26 6.46 29.74 4.84
C HIS A 26 6.17 28.29 4.39
N ILE A 27 5.21 28.09 3.47
CA ILE A 27 4.87 26.75 2.97
C ILE A 27 5.96 26.23 2.04
N VAL A 28 6.47 27.08 1.13
CA VAL A 28 7.56 26.70 0.22
C VAL A 28 8.87 26.42 0.97
N LEU A 29 9.17 27.23 2.00
CA LEU A 29 10.33 27.03 2.87
C LEU A 29 10.22 25.80 3.80
N ALA A 30 9.02 25.29 4.06
CA ALA A 30 8.81 24.07 4.85
C ALA A 30 8.91 22.78 4.01
N ILE A 31 8.57 22.84 2.72
CA ILE A 31 8.62 21.68 1.81
C ILE A 31 10.05 21.38 1.35
N LEU A 32 10.88 22.41 1.18
CA LEU A 32 12.27 22.26 0.73
C LEU A 32 13.17 21.43 1.67
N PRO A 33 13.16 21.61 3.00
CA PRO A 33 13.94 20.77 3.91
C PRO A 33 13.40 19.32 3.98
N LEU A 34 12.10 19.11 3.77
CA LEU A 34 11.50 17.77 3.77
C LEU A 34 11.93 16.96 2.54
N ALA A 35 12.11 17.61 1.38
CA ALA A 35 12.67 16.98 0.18
C ALA A 35 14.17 16.63 0.33
N THR A 36 14.93 17.41 1.10
CA THR A 36 16.35 17.11 1.38
C THR A 36 16.56 16.08 2.51
N LEU A 37 15.50 15.79 3.28
CA LEU A 37 15.50 14.77 4.33
C LEU A 37 15.12 13.38 3.82
N LEU A 38 14.73 13.22 2.55
CA LEU A 38 14.58 11.91 1.92
C LEU A 38 15.97 11.32 1.72
N PRO A 39 16.38 10.31 2.52
CA PRO A 39 17.70 9.75 2.37
C PRO A 39 17.83 9.09 1.00
N LEU A 40 18.81 9.51 0.20
CA LEU A 40 19.33 8.77 -0.97
C LEU A 40 20.00 7.43 -0.57
N ALA A 41 19.81 6.99 0.67
CA ALA A 41 20.16 5.65 1.07
C ALA A 41 19.23 4.70 0.31
N SER A 42 19.82 3.88 -0.56
CA SER A 42 19.26 2.59 -0.97
C SER A 42 19.16 1.68 0.25
N ALA A 43 18.37 2.10 1.24
CA ALA A 43 17.92 1.23 2.30
C ALA A 43 16.88 0.32 1.65
N ASP A 44 17.02 -0.97 1.91
CA ASP A 44 16.05 -2.02 1.60
C ASP A 44 14.77 -1.74 2.42
N LEU A 45 14.04 -0.69 2.02
CA LEU A 45 12.81 -0.18 2.61
C LEU A 45 11.58 -0.87 2.02
N GLY A 46 11.79 -1.81 1.09
CA GLY A 46 10.72 -2.66 0.61
C GLY A 46 10.22 -3.56 1.75
N PRO A 47 8.90 -3.87 1.79
CA PRO A 47 8.43 -4.91 2.68
C PRO A 47 9.21 -6.20 2.39
N LYS A 48 9.87 -6.76 3.41
CA LYS A 48 10.56 -8.04 3.28
C LYS A 48 9.56 -9.08 2.82
N GLY A 49 9.75 -9.60 1.61
CA GLY A 49 8.83 -10.54 0.98
C GLY A 49 8.61 -11.78 1.86
N THR A 50 7.34 -12.05 2.18
CA THR A 50 6.94 -13.36 2.66
C THR A 50 6.49 -14.19 1.47
N VAL A 51 6.95 -15.43 1.39
CA VAL A 51 6.43 -16.43 0.45
C VAL A 51 5.57 -17.40 1.23
N GLN A 52 4.41 -17.71 0.68
CA GLN A 52 3.48 -18.69 1.24
C GLN A 52 3.44 -19.92 0.33
N PHE A 53 3.46 -21.10 0.95
CA PHE A 53 3.34 -22.39 0.31
C PHE A 53 2.09 -23.07 0.86
N ASN A 54 1.11 -23.35 0.02
CA ASN A 54 -0.06 -24.15 0.43
C ASN A 54 0.25 -25.62 0.17
N LEU A 55 0.13 -26.47 1.19
CA LEU A 55 0.42 -27.89 1.06
C LEU A 55 -0.85 -28.62 0.63
N ILE A 56 -0.81 -29.27 -0.53
CA ILE A 56 -1.89 -30.07 -1.09
C ILE A 56 -1.47 -31.54 -0.99
N TYR A 57 -2.09 -32.31 -0.09
CA TYR A 57 -1.71 -33.70 0.16
C TYR A 57 -2.36 -34.64 -0.85
N GLU A 58 -1.51 -35.31 -1.63
CA GLU A 58 -1.85 -36.33 -2.62
C GLU A 58 -1.16 -37.66 -2.27
N THR A 59 -1.01 -37.93 -0.98
CA THR A 59 -0.39 -39.16 -0.46
C THR A 59 -1.43 -40.25 -0.22
N SER A 60 -1.01 -41.52 -0.35
CA SER A 60 -1.89 -42.65 -0.03
C SER A 60 -2.16 -42.77 1.47
N GLU A 61 -1.21 -42.35 2.30
CA GLU A 61 -1.29 -42.37 3.77
C GLU A 61 -1.09 -40.96 4.35
N PRO A 62 -1.74 -40.62 5.48
CA PRO A 62 -1.57 -39.32 6.11
C PRO A 62 -0.16 -39.18 6.70
N VAL A 63 0.51 -38.07 6.40
CA VAL A 63 1.86 -37.76 6.90
C VAL A 63 1.84 -36.50 7.76
N THR A 64 2.73 -36.42 8.75
CA THR A 64 2.90 -35.22 9.58
C THR A 64 4.27 -34.60 9.34
N ILE A 65 4.33 -33.26 9.39
CA ILE A 65 5.58 -32.52 9.18
C ILE A 65 6.39 -32.57 10.47
N ILE A 66 7.63 -33.06 10.39
CA ILE A 66 8.60 -33.06 11.49
C ILE A 66 9.48 -31.80 11.42
N ASP A 67 10.03 -31.52 10.24
CA ASP A 67 10.95 -30.39 10.03
C ASP A 67 10.85 -29.87 8.60
N SER A 68 11.32 -28.64 8.38
CA SER A 68 11.29 -28.00 7.07
C SER A 68 12.47 -27.05 6.90
N ARG A 69 13.09 -27.08 5.72
CA ARG A 69 14.17 -26.16 5.33
C ARG A 69 13.96 -25.66 3.90
N LEU A 70 14.38 -24.42 3.68
CA LEU A 70 14.43 -23.80 2.37
C LEU A 70 15.89 -23.58 2.01
N ILE A 71 16.32 -24.07 0.85
CA ILE A 71 17.68 -23.95 0.36
C ILE A 71 17.68 -23.01 -0.84
N ARG A 72 18.67 -22.11 -0.90
CA ARG A 72 18.95 -21.31 -2.08
C ARG A 72 20.03 -21.98 -2.92
N CYS A 73 19.84 -21.94 -4.22
CA CYS A 73 20.66 -22.56 -5.23
C CYS A 73 21.21 -21.49 -6.18
N GLU A 74 22.45 -21.69 -6.67
CA GLU A 74 23.06 -20.79 -7.66
C GLU A 74 22.49 -21.01 -9.08
N ASP A 75 22.04 -22.23 -9.38
CA ASP A 75 21.58 -22.66 -10.71
C ASP A 75 20.28 -23.48 -10.67
N GLU A 76 19.71 -23.76 -11.86
CA GLU A 76 18.47 -24.52 -12.06
C GLU A 76 18.53 -25.96 -11.58
N GLN A 77 19.73 -26.54 -11.53
CA GLN A 77 19.94 -27.93 -11.12
C GLN A 77 20.16 -28.02 -9.60
N CYS A 78 20.48 -26.89 -8.96
CA CYS A 78 20.86 -26.78 -7.57
C CYS A 78 22.02 -27.71 -7.21
N ILE A 79 23.10 -27.66 -8.01
CA ILE A 79 24.32 -28.44 -7.72
C ILE A 79 25.04 -27.83 -6.52
N ASN A 80 25.12 -26.50 -6.48
CA ASN A 80 25.70 -25.74 -5.37
C ASN A 80 24.60 -25.25 -4.44
N GLU A 81 24.50 -25.87 -3.26
CA GLU A 81 23.58 -25.48 -2.21
C GLU A 81 24.20 -24.38 -1.34
N ILE A 82 23.52 -23.23 -1.25
CA ILE A 82 23.84 -22.19 -0.28
C ILE A 82 22.88 -22.37 0.89
N GLU A 83 23.38 -22.99 1.95
CA GLU A 83 22.59 -23.14 3.17
C GLU A 83 22.37 -21.76 3.79
N LEU A 84 21.12 -21.30 3.78
CA LEU A 84 20.72 -20.02 4.34
C LEU A 84 20.86 -20.09 5.87
N ARG A 85 22.00 -19.64 6.41
CA ARG A 85 22.28 -19.61 7.85
C ARG A 85 21.12 -19.02 8.66
N ARG A 86 20.53 -19.79 9.59
CA ARG A 86 19.63 -19.49 10.75
C ARG A 86 18.55 -18.39 10.70
N LEU A 87 18.66 -17.37 9.85
CA LEU A 87 17.83 -16.16 9.78
C LEU A 87 16.66 -16.30 8.80
N GLU A 88 16.72 -17.24 7.85
CA GLU A 88 15.67 -17.51 6.87
C GLU A 88 14.98 -18.86 7.17
N ARG A 89 14.31 -18.94 8.33
CA ARG A 89 13.54 -20.14 8.67
C ARG A 89 12.19 -20.12 7.95
N ILE A 90 11.95 -21.15 7.15
CA ILE A 90 10.59 -21.56 6.79
C ILE A 90 9.88 -22.06 8.06
N ARG A 91 8.61 -21.68 8.23
CA ARG A 91 7.74 -22.15 9.31
C ARG A 91 6.56 -22.85 8.68
N CYS A 92 6.39 -24.12 8.98
CA CYS A 92 5.28 -24.92 8.49
C CYS A 92 4.26 -25.17 9.60
N ALA A 93 2.98 -25.05 9.24
CA ALA A 93 1.84 -25.68 9.88
C ALA A 93 1.41 -26.88 9.03
N GLN A 94 0.36 -27.61 9.46
CA GLN A 94 -0.07 -28.83 8.78
C GLN A 94 -0.39 -28.61 7.28
N ASN A 95 -0.99 -27.47 6.90
CA ASN A 95 -1.46 -27.24 5.53
C ASN A 95 -0.81 -26.02 4.84
N GLU A 96 0.07 -25.29 5.53
CA GLU A 96 0.73 -24.12 4.96
C GLU A 96 2.16 -23.98 5.49
N CYS A 97 3.07 -23.51 4.66
CA CYS A 97 4.38 -23.04 5.09
C CYS A 97 4.57 -21.58 4.71
N ARG A 98 5.32 -20.84 5.53
CA ARG A 98 5.68 -19.45 5.27
C ARG A 98 7.18 -19.26 5.43
N ALA A 99 7.82 -18.62 4.47
CA ALA A 99 9.22 -18.26 4.52
C ALA A 99 9.40 -16.77 4.29
N ARG A 100 10.40 -16.17 4.96
CA ARG A 100 10.90 -14.85 4.58
C ARG A 100 11.99 -15.11 3.56
N THR A 101 11.72 -14.84 2.29
CA THR A 101 12.70 -15.05 1.22
C THR A 101 13.07 -13.72 0.61
N PHE A 102 14.33 -13.58 0.22
CA PHE A 102 14.72 -12.49 -0.67
C PHE A 102 14.42 -12.88 -2.11
N SER A 103 13.95 -11.91 -2.89
CA SER A 103 13.77 -12.06 -4.34
C SER A 103 15.10 -12.45 -4.98
N GLY A 104 15.02 -13.31 -6.00
CA GLY A 104 16.18 -13.74 -6.78
C GLY A 104 16.74 -15.11 -6.40
N GLY A 105 17.37 -15.73 -7.40
CA GLY A 105 17.96 -17.07 -7.31
C GLY A 105 16.97 -18.22 -7.46
N TYR A 106 17.53 -19.42 -7.41
CA TYR A 106 16.81 -20.68 -7.46
C TYR A 106 16.60 -21.18 -6.03
N ASN A 107 15.48 -21.84 -5.77
CA ASN A 107 15.12 -22.30 -4.44
C ASN A 107 14.63 -23.75 -4.49
N ARG A 108 14.85 -24.48 -3.41
CA ARG A 108 14.34 -25.84 -3.20
C ARG A 108 13.82 -25.96 -1.78
N ILE A 109 12.61 -26.50 -1.63
CA ILE A 109 12.03 -26.82 -0.33
C ILE A 109 12.35 -28.27 -0.01
N ILE A 110 12.76 -28.52 1.23
CA ILE A 110 12.91 -29.86 1.77
C ILE A 110 12.07 -29.95 3.03
N ILE A 111 11.16 -30.92 3.07
CA ILE A 111 10.30 -31.17 4.23
C ILE A 111 10.56 -32.60 4.70
N ASN A 112 10.88 -32.73 5.98
CA ASN A 112 11.00 -34.01 6.64
C ASN A 112 9.64 -34.38 7.23
N PHE A 113 9.03 -35.44 6.72
CA PHE A 113 7.75 -35.95 7.20
C PHE A 113 7.96 -37.14 8.15
N SER A 114 6.89 -37.58 8.81
CA SER A 114 6.89 -38.73 9.72
C SER A 114 7.42 -40.03 9.11
N ASP A 115 7.30 -40.19 7.80
CA ASP A 115 7.73 -41.37 7.05
C ASP A 115 9.10 -41.17 6.38
N ARG A 116 9.27 -40.07 5.63
CA ARG A 116 10.51 -39.77 4.90
C ARG A 116 10.71 -38.29 4.62
N GLU A 117 11.93 -37.95 4.27
CA GLU A 117 12.27 -36.66 3.67
C GLU A 117 11.77 -36.61 2.22
N ARG A 118 11.13 -35.50 1.83
CA ARG A 118 10.76 -35.19 0.45
C ARG A 118 11.34 -33.84 0.05
N GLN A 119 11.71 -33.73 -1.21
CA GLN A 119 12.32 -32.53 -1.78
C GLN A 119 11.49 -32.03 -2.95
N SER A 120 11.51 -30.71 -3.17
CA SER A 120 10.83 -30.11 -4.30
C SER A 120 11.67 -30.09 -5.58
N ASN A 121 10.99 -29.93 -6.72
CA ASN A 121 11.61 -29.31 -7.89
C ASN A 121 12.22 -27.95 -7.54
N VAL A 122 13.19 -27.51 -8.34
CA VAL A 122 13.81 -26.19 -8.19
C VAL A 122 12.88 -25.14 -8.77
N PHE A 123 12.65 -24.05 -8.05
CA PHE A 123 11.75 -22.97 -8.46
C PHE A 123 12.35 -21.59 -8.21
N LYS A 124 11.83 -20.56 -8.91
CA LYS A 124 12.22 -19.15 -8.71
C LYS A 124 11.13 -18.43 -7.95
N VAL A 125 11.53 -17.65 -6.95
CA VAL A 125 10.64 -16.66 -6.34
C VAL A 125 10.75 -15.39 -7.17
N SER A 126 9.80 -15.22 -8.10
CA SER A 126 9.82 -14.11 -9.07
C SER A 126 9.25 -12.81 -8.49
N LYS A 127 8.41 -12.89 -7.45
CA LYS A 127 7.59 -11.76 -6.96
C LYS A 127 7.53 -11.71 -5.43
N TYR A 128 7.37 -10.50 -4.90
CA TYR A 128 7.02 -10.30 -3.49
C TYR A 128 5.62 -10.82 -3.20
N GLY A 129 5.44 -11.55 -2.09
CA GLY A 129 4.14 -12.12 -1.74
C GLY A 129 3.73 -13.29 -2.65
N ALA A 130 4.70 -13.95 -3.31
CA ALA A 130 4.41 -15.14 -4.11
C ALA A 130 3.73 -16.22 -3.26
N VAL A 131 2.72 -16.86 -3.85
CA VAL A 131 2.03 -18.01 -3.27
C VAL A 131 2.25 -19.18 -4.21
N PHE A 132 2.72 -20.29 -3.65
CA PHE A 132 2.94 -21.52 -4.38
C PHE A 132 1.99 -22.59 -3.85
N ASP A 133 1.47 -23.40 -4.74
CA ASP A 133 0.87 -24.67 -4.35
C ASP A 133 1.97 -25.73 -4.37
N VAL A 134 2.02 -26.52 -3.30
CA VAL A 134 3.01 -27.56 -3.09
C VAL A 134 2.28 -28.87 -2.94
N HIS A 135 2.26 -29.64 -4.03
CA HIS A 135 1.67 -30.96 -4.07
C HIS A 135 2.61 -31.93 -3.35
N VAL A 136 2.14 -32.46 -2.23
CA VAL A 136 2.83 -33.47 -1.43
C VAL A 136 2.40 -34.84 -1.95
N THR A 137 3.23 -35.42 -2.80
CA THR A 137 3.00 -36.77 -3.33
C THR A 137 3.66 -37.82 -2.43
N ASP A 138 3.44 -39.10 -2.73
CA ASP A 138 4.11 -40.16 -1.99
C ASP A 138 5.63 -39.97 -2.00
N SER A 139 6.25 -39.64 -3.15
CA SER A 139 7.71 -39.59 -3.36
C SER A 139 8.38 -38.24 -3.30
N GLU A 140 7.70 -37.17 -3.70
CA GLU A 140 8.32 -35.86 -3.91
C GLU A 140 7.38 -34.70 -3.61
N LEU A 141 7.92 -33.49 -3.61
CA LEU A 141 7.16 -32.25 -3.57
C LEU A 141 7.14 -31.62 -4.96
N ILE A 142 5.98 -31.22 -5.45
CA ILE A 142 5.87 -30.48 -6.71
C ILE A 142 5.38 -29.08 -6.38
N VAL A 143 6.21 -28.08 -6.65
CA VAL A 143 5.96 -26.66 -6.40
C VAL A 143 5.51 -26.01 -7.69
N GLU A 144 4.29 -25.46 -7.68
CA GLU A 144 3.67 -24.72 -8.77
C GLU A 144 3.47 -23.25 -8.39
N ASP A 145 3.89 -22.33 -9.27
CA ASP A 145 3.67 -20.89 -9.09
C ASP A 145 2.22 -20.56 -9.42
N ILE A 146 1.46 -20.17 -8.40
CA ILE A 146 0.13 -19.62 -8.62
C ILE A 146 0.32 -18.15 -8.92
N THR A 147 -0.04 -17.74 -10.13
CA THR A 147 -0.09 -16.29 -10.43
C THR A 147 -1.24 -15.68 -9.63
N VAL A 148 -0.91 -15.17 -8.45
CA VAL A 148 -1.85 -14.49 -7.56
C VAL A 148 -2.17 -13.13 -8.17
N ALA A 149 -3.45 -12.83 -8.36
CA ALA A 149 -3.84 -11.49 -8.76
C ALA A 149 -3.56 -10.49 -7.61
N PHE A 150 -3.16 -9.26 -7.93
CA PHE A 150 -2.80 -8.27 -6.91
C PHE A 150 -3.89 -8.03 -5.85
N TYR A 151 -5.17 -8.15 -6.23
CA TYR A 151 -6.30 -7.97 -5.31
C TYR A 151 -6.48 -9.12 -4.31
N THR A 152 -5.86 -10.27 -4.55
CA THR A 152 -5.82 -11.40 -3.61
C THR A 152 -4.66 -11.29 -2.61
N MET A 153 -3.82 -10.26 -2.71
CA MET A 153 -2.77 -10.05 -1.71
C MET A 153 -3.38 -9.76 -0.33
N PRO A 154 -2.89 -10.42 0.73
CA PRO A 154 -3.43 -10.26 2.07
C PRO A 154 -3.30 -8.80 2.53
N GLY A 155 -4.43 -8.24 2.96
CA GLY A 155 -4.49 -6.86 3.44
C GLY A 155 -4.69 -5.79 2.36
N PHE A 156 -4.69 -6.12 1.06
CA PHE A 156 -4.90 -5.12 -0.02
C PHE A 156 -6.11 -4.23 0.24
N ALA A 157 -7.27 -4.83 0.52
CA ALA A 157 -8.50 -4.09 0.80
C ALA A 157 -8.35 -3.17 2.03
N LEU A 158 -7.70 -3.64 3.09
CA LEU A 158 -7.44 -2.83 4.28
C LEU A 158 -6.54 -1.64 3.95
N PHE A 159 -5.38 -1.88 3.32
CA PHE A 159 -4.46 -0.81 2.93
C PHE A 159 -5.12 0.21 2.00
N PHE A 160 -5.88 -0.27 1.00
CA PHE A 160 -6.59 0.60 0.06
C PHE A 160 -7.59 1.51 0.76
N ILE A 161 -8.41 0.96 1.65
CA ILE A 161 -9.42 1.72 2.39
C ILE A 161 -8.76 2.76 3.29
N LEU A 162 -7.71 2.38 4.01
CA LEU A 162 -6.97 3.31 4.88
C LEU A 162 -6.29 4.41 4.09
N ASN A 163 -5.69 4.09 2.94
CA ASN A 163 -5.08 5.06 2.05
C ASN A 163 -6.10 6.10 1.59
N ILE A 164 -7.25 5.64 1.07
CA ILE A 164 -8.33 6.54 0.66
C ILE A 164 -8.77 7.43 1.82
N LEU A 165 -8.95 6.88 3.03
CA LEU A 165 -9.37 7.68 4.18
C LEU A 165 -8.36 8.79 4.51
N VAL A 166 -7.06 8.47 4.56
CA VAL A 166 -6.00 9.44 4.83
C VAL A 166 -6.00 10.56 3.79
N GLU A 167 -6.07 10.20 2.50
CA GLU A 167 -6.01 11.20 1.42
C GLU A 167 -7.26 12.06 1.35
N LEU A 168 -8.44 11.49 1.55
CA LEU A 168 -9.68 12.25 1.64
C LEU A 168 -9.67 13.21 2.83
N MET A 169 -9.13 12.81 3.99
CA MET A 169 -8.96 13.71 5.12
C MET A 169 -8.06 14.90 4.79
N ILE A 170 -6.92 14.66 4.14
CA ILE A 170 -5.99 15.72 3.73
C ILE A 170 -6.65 16.65 2.72
N ALA A 171 -7.37 16.11 1.73
CA ALA A 171 -8.12 16.89 0.75
C ALA A 171 -9.21 17.76 1.41
N LEU A 172 -9.91 17.23 2.41
CA LEU A 172 -10.90 17.97 3.19
C LEU A 172 -10.27 19.11 3.98
N ILE A 173 -9.15 18.87 4.66
CA ILE A 173 -8.39 19.90 5.38
C ILE A 173 -7.94 21.00 4.40
N PHE A 174 -7.39 20.61 3.25
CA PHE A 174 -6.93 21.53 2.22
C PHE A 174 -8.06 22.45 1.73
N ILE A 175 -9.23 21.88 1.44
CA ILE A 175 -10.40 22.63 1.00
C ILE A 175 -10.91 23.56 2.10
N ALA A 176 -10.92 23.10 3.35
CA ALA A 176 -11.36 23.90 4.50
C ALA A 176 -10.43 25.10 4.77
N VAL A 177 -9.13 24.90 4.63
CA VAL A 177 -8.10 25.93 4.85
C VAL A 177 -8.09 26.96 3.72
N LEU A 178 -8.24 26.52 2.47
CA LEU A 178 -8.14 27.38 1.29
C LEU A 178 -9.49 27.87 0.76
N ASP A 179 -10.58 27.52 1.45
CA ASP A 179 -11.97 27.85 1.10
C ASP A 179 -12.31 27.49 -0.35
N LYS A 180 -11.95 26.26 -0.74
CA LYS A 180 -12.10 25.79 -2.13
C LYS A 180 -13.38 24.98 -2.33
N GLN A 181 -13.65 24.64 -3.59
CA GLN A 181 -14.81 23.85 -3.97
C GLN A 181 -14.61 22.37 -3.60
N MET A 182 -15.69 21.73 -3.13
CA MET A 182 -15.69 20.30 -2.79
C MET A 182 -15.36 19.36 -3.95
N LYS A 183 -15.39 19.85 -5.19
CA LYS A 183 -14.99 19.09 -6.39
C LYS A 183 -13.57 18.52 -6.28
N VAL A 184 -12.69 19.15 -5.49
CA VAL A 184 -11.35 18.62 -5.22
C VAL A 184 -11.42 17.24 -4.58
N VAL A 185 -12.30 17.02 -3.58
CA VAL A 185 -12.44 15.71 -2.90
C VAL A 185 -12.80 14.61 -3.90
N ALA A 186 -13.74 14.90 -4.80
CA ALA A 186 -14.15 13.94 -5.83
C ALA A 186 -12.99 13.63 -6.80
N ALA A 187 -12.21 14.64 -7.19
CA ALA A 187 -11.05 14.44 -8.05
C ALA A 187 -9.95 13.60 -7.38
N VAL A 188 -9.69 13.84 -6.08
CA VAL A 188 -8.76 13.03 -5.27
C VAL A 188 -9.22 11.58 -5.18
N LEU A 189 -10.51 11.36 -4.91
CA LEU A 189 -11.08 10.01 -4.85
C LEU A 189 -10.91 9.26 -6.17
N ILE A 190 -11.23 9.89 -7.30
CA ILE A 190 -11.08 9.28 -8.63
C ILE A 190 -9.61 8.96 -8.91
N ALA A 191 -8.70 9.91 -8.60
CA ALA A 191 -7.26 9.70 -8.79
C ALA A 191 -6.79 8.45 -8.02
N ASN A 192 -7.14 8.34 -6.74
CA ASN A 192 -6.80 7.23 -5.85
C ASN A 192 -7.36 5.87 -6.29
N ILE A 193 -8.61 5.84 -6.74
CA ILE A 193 -9.27 4.62 -7.23
C ILE A 193 -8.50 4.03 -8.42
N VAL A 194 -7.81 4.86 -9.20
CA VAL A 194 -7.02 4.42 -10.36
C VAL A 194 -5.56 4.20 -9.99
N SER A 195 -4.93 5.14 -9.29
CA SER A 195 -3.51 5.13 -8.98
C SER A 195 -3.11 3.99 -8.04
N PHE A 196 -3.90 3.75 -6.99
CA PHE A 196 -3.53 2.78 -5.96
C PHE A 196 -3.56 1.32 -6.47
N PRO A 197 -4.61 0.85 -7.16
CA PRO A 197 -4.58 -0.48 -7.77
C PRO A 197 -3.47 -0.62 -8.82
N ALA A 198 -3.20 0.45 -9.60
CA ALA A 198 -2.13 0.43 -10.58
C ALA A 198 -0.75 0.29 -9.92
N LEU A 199 -0.49 1.03 -8.83
CA LEU A 199 0.73 0.91 -8.03
C LEU A 199 0.90 -0.52 -7.51
N TRP A 200 -0.14 -1.09 -6.90
CA TRP A 200 -0.10 -2.47 -6.40
C TRP A 200 0.12 -3.51 -7.49
N GLN A 201 -0.50 -3.35 -8.65
CA GLN A 201 -0.27 -4.24 -9.81
C GLN A 201 1.18 -4.17 -10.29
N LEU A 202 1.78 -2.97 -10.32
CA LEU A 202 3.18 -2.80 -10.71
C LEU A 202 4.12 -3.42 -9.67
N LEU A 203 3.84 -3.25 -8.38
CA LEU A 203 4.61 -3.89 -7.32
C LEU A 203 4.48 -5.43 -7.39
N ALA A 204 3.28 -5.96 -7.64
CA ALA A 204 3.04 -7.39 -7.83
C ALA A 204 3.75 -7.96 -9.07
N SER A 205 4.08 -7.11 -10.05
CA SER A 205 4.87 -7.52 -11.22
C SER A 205 6.38 -7.60 -10.95
N GLY A 206 6.83 -7.24 -9.75
CA GLY A 206 8.23 -7.31 -9.33
C GLY A 206 9.05 -6.07 -9.69
N VAL A 207 8.41 -4.92 -9.91
CA VAL A 207 9.13 -3.66 -10.12
C VAL A 207 9.73 -3.20 -8.78
N GLU A 208 11.06 -3.20 -8.69
CA GLU A 208 11.79 -2.92 -7.44
C GLU A 208 11.95 -1.42 -7.15
N PHE A 209 11.65 -0.54 -8.11
CA PHE A 209 11.84 0.91 -7.98
C PHE A 209 10.66 1.62 -7.29
N LEU A 210 10.40 1.28 -6.02
CA LEU A 210 9.27 1.82 -5.25
C LEU A 210 9.23 3.37 -5.28
N LEU A 211 10.35 4.04 -5.00
CA LEU A 211 10.40 5.52 -4.99
C LEU A 211 10.09 6.15 -6.34
N LEU A 212 10.53 5.51 -7.44
CA LEU A 212 10.22 5.98 -8.78
C LEU A 212 8.74 5.81 -9.10
N LEU A 213 8.17 4.66 -8.74
CA LEU A 213 6.74 4.40 -8.90
C LEU A 213 5.91 5.42 -8.10
N GLU A 214 6.24 5.67 -6.85
CA GLU A 214 5.59 6.68 -6.00
C GLU A 214 5.67 8.08 -6.63
N ALA A 215 6.84 8.47 -7.14
CA ALA A 215 6.99 9.75 -7.84
C ALA A 215 6.11 9.84 -9.09
N LEU A 216 5.97 8.74 -9.85
CA LEU A 216 5.07 8.67 -11.00
C LEU A 216 3.60 8.74 -10.58
N ILE A 217 3.22 8.13 -9.47
CA ILE A 217 1.87 8.20 -8.91
C ILE A 217 1.55 9.64 -8.46
N VAL A 218 2.45 10.31 -7.73
CA VAL A 218 2.30 11.73 -7.36
C VAL A 218 2.06 12.59 -8.59
N LEU A 219 2.86 12.40 -9.64
CA LEU A 219 2.69 13.16 -10.89
C LEU A 219 1.35 12.85 -11.56
N PHE A 220 0.98 11.57 -11.65
CA PHE A 220 -0.28 11.13 -12.24
C PHE A 220 -1.48 11.73 -11.51
N GLU A 221 -1.54 11.61 -10.18
CA GLU A 221 -2.64 12.14 -9.38
C GLU A 221 -2.71 13.67 -9.46
N GLY A 222 -1.56 14.34 -9.38
CA GLY A 222 -1.49 15.79 -9.56
C GLY A 222 -2.06 16.23 -10.91
N VAL A 223 -1.77 15.50 -11.99
CA VAL A 223 -2.32 15.76 -13.34
C VAL A 223 -3.82 15.49 -13.39
N VAL A 224 -4.31 14.38 -12.83
CA VAL A 224 -5.74 14.04 -12.78
C VAL A 224 -6.51 15.11 -12.01
N ILE A 225 -6.06 15.47 -10.81
CA ILE A 225 -6.69 16.50 -9.98
C ILE A 225 -6.66 17.85 -10.70
N TYR A 226 -5.52 18.21 -11.32
CA TYR A 226 -5.41 19.41 -12.13
C TYR A 226 -6.41 19.42 -13.28
N TYR A 227 -6.58 18.32 -14.02
CA TYR A 227 -7.52 18.25 -15.13
C TYR A 227 -8.95 18.61 -14.70
N PHE A 228 -9.41 18.09 -13.55
CA PHE A 228 -10.73 18.40 -12.99
C PHE A 228 -10.84 19.81 -12.39
N MET A 229 -9.73 20.38 -11.91
CA MET A 229 -9.73 21.61 -11.11
C MET A 229 -9.06 22.82 -11.78
N LYS A 230 -8.55 22.68 -13.02
CA LYS A 230 -7.73 23.69 -13.72
C LYS A 230 -8.34 25.09 -13.83
N LYS A 231 -9.67 25.21 -13.75
CA LYS A 231 -10.40 26.48 -13.82
C LYS A 231 -10.52 27.20 -12.46
N VAL A 232 -10.25 26.52 -11.35
CA VAL A 232 -10.57 26.99 -9.99
C VAL A 232 -9.31 27.14 -9.13
N ILE A 233 -8.34 26.22 -9.29
CA ILE A 233 -7.17 26.14 -8.44
C ILE A 233 -5.92 26.13 -9.32
N PRO A 234 -4.92 26.99 -9.04
CA PRO A 234 -3.69 27.02 -9.81
C PRO A 234 -2.88 25.74 -9.62
N ILE A 235 -2.14 25.34 -10.65
CA ILE A 235 -1.44 24.04 -10.72
C ILE A 235 -0.52 23.80 -9.52
N TYR A 236 0.22 24.81 -9.06
CA TYR A 236 1.16 24.66 -7.95
C TYR A 236 0.49 24.24 -6.64
N GLN A 237 -0.74 24.70 -6.37
CA GLN A 237 -1.48 24.30 -5.17
C GLN A 237 -1.93 22.84 -5.25
N LEU A 238 -2.30 22.37 -6.45
CA LEU A 238 -2.73 20.99 -6.68
C LEU A 238 -1.55 20.02 -6.68
N SER A 239 -0.40 20.43 -7.22
CA SER A 239 0.84 19.66 -7.12
C SER A 239 1.29 19.51 -5.67
N ILE A 240 1.21 20.58 -4.86
CA ILE A 240 1.51 20.49 -3.42
C ILE A 240 0.52 19.56 -2.71
N LEU A 241 -0.78 19.64 -3.03
CA LEU A 241 -1.79 18.75 -2.46
C LEU A 241 -1.48 17.28 -2.76
N SER A 242 -1.22 16.95 -4.04
CA SER A 242 -0.88 15.58 -4.44
C SER A 242 0.39 15.08 -3.77
N LEU A 243 1.44 15.90 -3.69
CA LEU A 243 2.67 15.55 -2.99
C LEU A 243 2.42 15.25 -1.51
N ILE A 244 1.67 16.11 -0.81
CA ILE A 244 1.37 15.92 0.62
C ILE A 244 0.54 14.66 0.85
N MET A 245 -0.50 14.43 0.04
CA MET A 245 -1.36 13.25 0.17
C MET A 245 -0.55 11.96 0.02
N ASN A 246 0.19 11.82 -1.08
CA ASN A 246 1.03 10.65 -1.34
C ASN A 246 2.11 10.47 -0.27
N LEU A 247 2.76 11.55 0.18
CA LEU A 247 3.77 11.46 1.23
C LEU A 247 3.17 10.95 2.55
N CYS A 248 2.01 11.48 2.95
CA CYS A 248 1.30 11.02 4.15
C CYS A 248 0.82 9.57 4.02
N SER A 249 0.28 9.21 2.86
CA SER A 249 -0.11 7.84 2.51
C SER A 249 1.06 6.87 2.59
N PHE A 250 2.19 7.19 1.96
CA PHE A 250 3.42 6.42 2.01
C PHE A 250 3.91 6.20 3.44
N ILE A 251 3.98 7.27 4.25
CA ILE A 251 4.37 7.18 5.66
C ILE A 251 3.39 6.29 6.43
N SER A 252 2.09 6.47 6.21
CA SER A 252 1.05 5.69 6.91
C SER A 252 1.07 4.20 6.54
N GLY A 253 1.30 3.87 5.26
CA GLY A 253 1.41 2.50 4.77
C GLY A 253 2.63 1.79 5.38
N ASN A 254 3.79 2.44 5.39
CA ASN A 254 4.99 1.91 6.04
C ASN A 254 4.79 1.69 7.54
N LEU A 255 4.16 2.65 8.23
CA LEU A 255 3.83 2.51 9.65
C LEU A 255 2.88 1.32 9.88
N LEU A 256 1.87 1.14 9.02
CA LEU A 256 0.92 0.04 9.15
C LEU A 256 1.57 -1.32 8.93
N VAL A 257 2.47 -1.45 7.94
CA VAL A 257 3.27 -2.68 7.74
C VAL A 257 4.12 -2.97 8.96
N TYR A 258 4.76 -1.95 9.54
CA TYR A 258 5.56 -2.11 10.75
C TYR A 258 4.71 -2.58 11.94
N VAL A 259 3.53 -1.98 12.12
CA VAL A 259 2.58 -2.33 13.19
C VAL A 259 1.96 -3.73 12.97
N LEU A 260 1.60 -4.10 11.74
CA LEU A 260 1.05 -5.41 11.42
C LEU A 260 2.06 -6.54 11.64
N ASN A 261 3.34 -6.28 11.34
CA ASN A 261 4.42 -7.20 11.63
C ASN A 261 4.72 -7.32 13.13
N TRP A 262 4.26 -6.37 13.95
CA TRP A 262 4.39 -6.37 15.40
C TRP A 262 3.09 -6.89 16.03
N GLU A 263 2.89 -8.22 16.01
CA GLU A 263 1.79 -8.97 16.64
C GLU A 263 0.55 -8.13 17.02
N VAL A 264 -0.30 -7.81 16.02
CA VAL A 264 -1.76 -7.53 16.00
C VAL A 264 -2.42 -6.59 17.04
N VAL A 265 -1.85 -6.35 18.22
CA VAL A 265 -2.49 -5.66 19.35
C VAL A 265 -2.51 -4.13 19.20
N SER A 266 -1.77 -3.54 18.25
CA SER A 266 -1.55 -2.08 18.21
C SER A 266 -2.34 -1.29 17.13
N LEU A 267 -3.21 -1.93 16.33
CA LEU A 267 -3.94 -1.23 15.25
C LEU A 267 -5.19 -0.46 15.70
N ILE A 268 -5.86 -0.92 16.75
CA ILE A 268 -7.10 -0.32 17.27
C ILE A 268 -6.93 1.16 17.63
N PRO A 269 -5.89 1.60 18.37
CA PRO A 269 -5.75 3.02 18.75
C PRO A 269 -5.47 3.93 17.55
N ILE A 270 -4.74 3.46 16.53
CA ILE A 270 -4.43 4.25 15.32
C ILE A 270 -5.72 4.47 14.51
N MET A 271 -6.49 3.40 14.30
CA MET A 271 -7.81 3.48 13.63
C MET A 271 -8.77 4.41 14.38
N LEU A 272 -8.82 4.29 15.71
CA LEU A 272 -9.65 5.15 16.54
C LEU A 272 -9.23 6.63 16.42
N ALA A 273 -7.92 6.91 16.40
CA ALA A 273 -7.40 8.27 16.22
C ALA A 273 -7.77 8.85 14.86
N VAL A 274 -7.66 8.07 13.78
CA VAL A 274 -8.06 8.49 12.42
C VAL A 274 -9.56 8.76 12.35
N ILE A 275 -10.39 7.90 12.95
CA ILE A 275 -11.84 8.10 13.02
C ILE A 275 -12.18 9.37 13.81
N ILE A 276 -11.56 9.57 14.97
CA ILE A 276 -11.78 10.77 15.80
C ILE A 276 -11.39 12.03 15.03
N LEU A 277 -10.21 12.04 14.39
CA LEU A 277 -9.75 13.17 13.59
C LEU A 277 -10.67 13.43 12.38
N SER A 278 -11.18 12.37 11.74
CA SER A 278 -12.16 12.47 10.65
C SER A 278 -13.47 13.09 11.13
N VAL A 279 -13.99 12.64 12.27
CA VAL A 279 -15.22 13.17 12.89
C VAL A 279 -15.03 14.63 13.29
N LEU A 280 -13.88 14.99 13.87
CA LEU A 280 -13.57 16.38 14.22
C LEU A 280 -13.48 17.27 12.98
N ALA A 281 -12.83 16.79 11.91
CA ALA A 281 -12.77 17.49 10.62
C ALA A 281 -14.19 17.66 10.02
N LEU A 282 -15.01 16.62 10.05
CA LEU A 282 -16.42 16.67 9.61
C LEU A 282 -17.26 17.64 10.43
N THR A 283 -17.06 17.68 11.74
CA THR A 283 -17.79 18.57 12.64
C THR A 283 -17.40 20.02 12.41
N TYR A 284 -16.12 20.29 12.14
CA TYR A 284 -15.64 21.59 11.70
C TYR A 284 -16.26 21.99 10.35
N LEU A 285 -16.28 21.08 9.38
CA LEU A 285 -16.85 21.30 8.04
C LEU A 285 -18.36 21.53 8.09
N LYS A 286 -19.09 20.93 9.04
CA LYS A 286 -20.53 21.13 9.24
C LYS A 286 -20.92 22.59 9.46
N LYS A 287 -20.03 23.38 10.06
CA LYS A 287 -20.24 24.81 10.27
C LYS A 287 -20.07 25.63 8.99
N ARG A 288 -19.38 25.10 7.97
CA ARG A 288 -18.97 25.82 6.76
C ARG A 288 -19.63 25.32 5.47
N TYR A 289 -20.09 24.08 5.42
CA TYR A 289 -20.66 23.45 4.21
C TYR A 289 -22.10 22.95 4.40
N SER A 290 -22.83 22.79 3.28
CA SER A 290 -24.23 22.39 3.22
C SER A 290 -24.49 20.97 3.78
N ALA A 291 -25.60 20.79 4.49
CA ALA A 291 -26.03 19.53 5.10
C ALA A 291 -26.11 18.34 4.11
N ARG A 292 -26.41 18.59 2.83
CA ARG A 292 -26.44 17.54 1.79
C ARG A 292 -25.07 16.88 1.60
N PHE A 293 -24.00 17.66 1.65
CA PHE A 293 -22.65 17.15 1.39
C PHE A 293 -22.18 16.23 2.53
N ILE A 294 -22.45 16.63 3.77
CA ILE A 294 -22.12 15.83 4.95
C ILE A 294 -22.82 14.48 4.89
N ARG A 295 -24.11 14.45 4.49
CA ARG A 295 -24.84 13.19 4.30
C ARG A 295 -24.12 12.27 3.31
N VAL A 296 -23.79 12.75 2.11
CA VAL A 296 -23.13 11.95 1.07
C VAL A 296 -21.77 11.41 1.56
N PHE A 297 -20.97 12.25 2.21
CA PHE A 297 -19.66 11.83 2.71
C PHE A 297 -19.75 10.79 3.82
N THR A 298 -20.67 10.96 4.78
CA THR A 298 -20.92 9.97 5.83
C THR A 298 -21.37 8.63 5.24
N ILE A 299 -22.23 8.64 4.23
CA ILE A 299 -22.68 7.42 3.54
C ILE A 299 -21.50 6.71 2.87
N SER A 300 -20.63 7.45 2.17
CA SER A 300 -19.44 6.86 1.55
C SER A 300 -18.55 6.18 2.57
N ILE A 301 -18.31 6.80 3.74
CA ILE A 301 -17.54 6.18 4.83
C ILE A 301 -18.24 4.92 5.36
N MET A 302 -19.56 4.96 5.57
CA MET A 302 -20.31 3.80 6.06
C MET A 302 -20.27 2.62 5.07
N VAL A 303 -20.40 2.90 3.77
CA VAL A 303 -20.28 1.88 2.72
C VAL A 303 -18.87 1.29 2.70
N LEU A 304 -17.83 2.14 2.75
CA LEU A 304 -16.43 1.71 2.82
C LEU A 304 -16.13 0.85 4.06
N ALA A 305 -16.60 1.26 5.23
CA ALA A 305 -16.45 0.49 6.47
C ALA A 305 -17.18 -0.87 6.39
N CYS A 306 -18.35 -0.91 5.77
CA CYS A 306 -19.07 -2.16 5.54
C CYS A 306 -18.36 -3.12 4.59
N VAL A 307 -17.77 -2.62 3.50
CA VAL A 307 -17.00 -3.46 2.55
C VAL A 307 -15.77 -4.08 3.22
N SER A 308 -15.17 -3.40 4.22
CA SER A 308 -14.03 -3.95 4.96
C SER A 308 -14.37 -5.07 5.94
N ASN A 309 -15.65 -5.26 6.28
CA ASN A 309 -16.08 -6.23 7.29
C ASN A 309 -16.68 -7.47 6.63
N SER A 310 -15.85 -8.48 6.35
CA SER A 310 -16.21 -9.70 5.61
C SER A 310 -17.34 -10.54 6.23
N ASN A 311 -17.72 -10.25 7.48
CA ASN A 311 -18.75 -10.99 8.21
C ASN A 311 -20.18 -10.44 8.03
N TYR A 312 -20.35 -9.26 7.42
CA TYR A 312 -21.67 -8.70 7.17
C TYR A 312 -22.00 -8.75 5.69
N GLY A 313 -23.08 -9.44 5.34
CA GLY A 313 -23.58 -9.50 3.97
C GLY A 313 -23.82 -8.10 3.40
N MET A 314 -23.29 -7.85 2.20
CA MET A 314 -23.29 -6.54 1.53
C MET A 314 -24.70 -5.92 1.43
N GLU A 315 -25.74 -6.77 1.32
CA GLU A 315 -27.15 -6.37 1.27
C GLU A 315 -27.63 -5.64 2.53
N PHE A 316 -27.21 -6.08 3.71
CA PHE A 316 -27.65 -5.50 4.98
C PHE A 316 -27.08 -4.09 5.17
N CYS A 317 -25.82 -3.91 4.77
CA CYS A 317 -25.13 -2.63 4.81
C CYS A 317 -25.71 -1.61 3.83
N LEU A 318 -26.03 -2.05 2.60
CA LEU A 318 -26.63 -1.18 1.59
C LEU A 318 -28.03 -0.72 2.01
N ALA A 319 -28.85 -1.63 2.55
CA ALA A 319 -30.19 -1.31 3.05
C ALA A 319 -30.16 -0.30 4.20
N HIS A 320 -29.18 -0.40 5.12
CA HIS A 320 -29.03 0.54 6.22
C HIS A 320 -28.57 1.93 5.73
N ALA A 321 -27.61 1.97 4.82
CA ALA A 321 -27.15 3.22 4.19
C ALA A 321 -28.29 3.93 3.41
N ILE A 322 -29.10 3.18 2.65
CA ILE A 322 -30.25 3.70 1.91
C ILE A 322 -31.37 4.17 2.84
N SER A 323 -31.65 3.43 3.92
CA SER A 323 -32.60 3.86 4.96
C SER A 323 -32.21 5.19 5.60
N THR A 324 -30.90 5.42 5.76
CA THR A 324 -30.36 6.66 6.32
C THR A 324 -30.42 7.82 5.32
N LEU A 325 -30.43 7.53 4.01
CA LEU A 325 -30.62 8.51 2.93
C LEU A 325 -32.05 9.02 2.80
N CYS A 326 -33.04 8.14 3.04
CA CYS A 326 -34.46 8.46 2.91
C CYS A 326 -35.04 9.26 4.09
N LYS A 327 -34.26 9.46 5.16
CA LYS A 327 -34.58 10.31 6.32
C LYS A 327 -33.84 11.66 6.26
#